data_AF-A0A3B4WTS7-F1
#
_entry.id   AF-A0A3B4WTS7-F1
#
_cell.length_a   1.000
_cell.length_b   1.000
_cell.length_c   1.000
_cell.angle_alpha   90.00
_cell.angle_beta   90.00
_cell.angle_gamma   90.00
#
_symmetry.space_group_name_H-M   'P 1'
#
loop_
_entity.id
_entity.type
_entity.pdbx_description
1 polymer ?
#
loop_
_entity_poly.entity_id
_entity_poly.type
_entity_poly.pdbx_seq_one_letter_code
_entity_poly.pdbx_strand_id
1 'polypeptide(L)'
;MVRPEYANVCFWYIPSLRKLPVSPELWRKLHNVAPVVKEGVTKKCSRMFGYQTHRDKANFFRMVVISPQVSREDMDFVLDQIHSLGKDL
;
A
#
# COMPACT_ATOMS: atom_id res chain seq x y z
N MET A 1 5.04 -13.55 8.49
CA MET A 1 4.62 -13.08 7.16
C MET A 1 3.95 -14.25 6.45
N VAL A 2 2.69 -14.13 6.06
CA VAL A 2 1.95 -15.21 5.40
C VAL A 2 2.38 -15.26 3.95
N ARG A 3 2.75 -16.44 3.47
CA ARG A 3 3.14 -16.69 2.07
C ARG A 3 1.88 -16.50 1.20
N PRO A 4 1.93 -15.76 0.08
CA PRO A 4 0.74 -15.53 -0.72
C PRO A 4 0.23 -16.85 -1.33
N GLU A 5 -0.95 -17.31 -0.91
CA GLU A 5 -1.61 -18.51 -1.47
C GLU A 5 -2.32 -18.22 -2.82
N TYR A 6 -2.33 -16.95 -3.24
CA TYR A 6 -2.99 -16.41 -4.43
C TYR A 6 -2.20 -15.20 -4.96
N ALA A 7 -2.62 -14.60 -6.09
CA ALA A 7 -2.03 -13.38 -6.64
C ALA A 7 -2.27 -12.09 -5.81
N ASN A 8 -2.46 -12.24 -4.49
CA ASN A 8 -2.64 -11.15 -3.52
C ASN A 8 -1.29 -10.82 -2.86
N VAL A 9 -0.81 -9.60 -3.05
CA VAL A 9 0.37 -9.07 -2.35
C VAL A 9 -0.10 -8.06 -1.32
N CYS A 10 0.17 -8.35 -0.03
CA CYS A 10 -0.16 -7.47 1.09
C CYS A 10 1.10 -6.79 1.62
N PHE A 11 1.13 -5.46 1.68
CA PHE A 11 2.31 -4.72 2.13
C PHE A 11 1.96 -3.39 2.80
N TRP A 12 2.85 -2.89 3.65
CA TRP A 12 2.80 -1.53 4.19
C TRP A 12 3.78 -0.64 3.42
N TYR A 13 3.35 0.58 3.11
CA TYR A 13 4.25 1.63 2.66
C TYR A 13 4.69 2.45 3.86
N ILE A 14 5.99 2.47 4.11
CA ILE A 14 6.60 3.20 5.23
C ILE A 14 7.48 4.30 4.63
N PRO A 15 7.08 5.59 4.73
CA PRO A 15 7.84 6.72 4.21
C PRO A 15 8.94 7.16 5.19
N SER A 16 9.02 8.46 5.51
CA SER A 16 9.94 9.08 6.47
C SER A 16 9.99 8.35 7.84
N LEU A 17 8.91 7.66 8.18
CA LEU A 17 8.72 6.85 9.38
C LEU A 17 9.67 5.65 9.52
N ARG A 18 10.40 5.24 8.47
CA ARG A 18 11.42 4.16 8.56
C ARG A 18 12.54 4.46 9.56
N LYS A 19 12.75 5.74 9.89
CA LYS A 19 13.77 6.18 10.86
C LYS A 19 13.34 5.98 12.32
N LEU A 20 12.05 5.71 12.57
CA LEU A 20 11.54 5.48 13.91
C LEU A 20 11.69 4.01 14.31
N PRO A 21 11.98 3.71 15.59
CA PRO A 21 11.93 2.35 16.08
C PRO A 21 10.50 1.80 15.97
N VAL A 22 10.38 0.48 15.79
CA VAL A 22 9.07 -0.19 15.75
C VAL A 22 8.37 0.01 17.09
N SER A 23 7.34 0.87 17.09
CA SER A 23 6.62 1.27 18.30
C SER A 23 5.11 1.36 18.02
N PRO A 24 4.26 1.34 19.05
CA PRO A 24 2.82 1.58 18.89
C PRO A 24 2.51 2.93 18.21
N GLU A 25 3.38 3.93 18.42
CA GLU A 25 3.24 5.24 17.79
C GLU A 25 3.52 5.18 16.28
N LEU A 26 4.51 4.39 15.85
CA LEU A 26 4.78 4.12 14.43
C LEU A 26 3.55 3.52 13.76
N TRP A 27 2.96 2.49 14.37
CA TRP A 27 1.77 1.82 13.82
C TRP A 27 0.55 2.73 13.78
N ARG A 28 0.38 3.61 14.79
CA ARG A 28 -0.67 4.64 14.79
C ARG A 28 -0.50 5.66 13.66
N LYS A 29 0.74 6.11 13.40
CA LYS A 29 1.03 7.01 12.27
C LYS A 29 0.80 6.31 10.93
N LEU A 30 1.26 5.07 10.78
CA LEU A 30 1.05 4.26 9.58
C LEU A 30 -0.43 4.02 9.28
N HIS A 31 -1.26 3.86 10.32
CA HIS A 31 -2.71 3.72 10.15
C HIS A 31 -3.32 4.92 9.41
N ASN A 32 -2.78 6.13 9.59
CA ASN A 32 -3.24 7.35 8.95
C ASN A 32 -2.61 7.59 7.56
N VAL A 33 -1.40 7.08 7.31
CA VAL A 33 -0.71 7.23 6.01
C VAL A 33 -1.44 6.47 4.90
N ALA A 34 -1.83 5.23 5.16
CA ALA A 34 -2.42 4.38 4.11
C ALA A 34 -3.74 4.93 3.52
N PRO A 35 -4.69 5.49 4.30
CA PRO A 35 -5.87 6.18 3.75
C PRO A 35 -5.55 7.35 2.83
N VAL A 36 -4.57 8.19 3.18
CA VAL A 36 -4.21 9.39 2.42
C VAL A 36 -3.57 9.02 1.08
N VAL A 37 -2.57 8.13 1.11
CA VAL A 37 -1.92 7.63 -0.12
C VAL A 37 -2.95 6.95 -1.01
N LYS A 38 -3.85 6.15 -0.43
CA LYS A 38 -4.91 5.47 -1.16
C LYS A 38 -5.86 6.46 -1.85
N GLU A 39 -6.29 7.53 -1.20
CA GLU A 39 -7.17 8.50 -1.84
C GLU A 39 -6.53 9.09 -3.11
N GLY A 40 -5.23 9.41 -3.04
CA GLY A 40 -4.46 9.86 -4.19
C GLY A 40 -4.33 8.79 -5.28
N VAL A 41 -4.04 7.54 -4.90
CA VAL A 41 -3.89 6.42 -5.84
C VAL A 41 -5.23 6.07 -6.48
N THR A 42 -6.35 6.05 -5.76
CA THR A 42 -7.67 5.77 -6.35
C THR A 42 -8.08 6.84 -7.36
N LYS A 43 -7.78 8.12 -7.09
CA LYS A 43 -8.03 9.22 -8.03
C LYS A 43 -7.16 9.13 -9.29
N LYS A 44 -5.90 8.68 -9.16
CA LYS A 44 -4.93 8.60 -10.27
C LYS A 44 -4.90 7.24 -11.00
N CYS A 45 -5.27 6.17 -10.33
CA CYS A 45 -5.15 4.77 -10.76
C CYS A 45 -6.50 4.04 -10.57
N SER A 46 -7.59 4.67 -11.01
CA SER A 46 -8.98 4.20 -10.87
C SER A 46 -9.27 2.79 -11.40
N ARG A 47 -8.31 2.19 -12.11
CA ARG A 47 -8.43 0.91 -12.82
C ARG A 47 -7.80 -0.29 -12.10
N MET A 48 -7.11 -0.11 -10.96
CA MET A 48 -6.21 -1.16 -10.41
C MET A 48 -6.34 -1.51 -8.90
N PHE A 49 -7.15 -0.83 -8.08
CA PHE A 49 -7.10 -1.06 -6.62
C PHE A 49 -8.44 -1.34 -5.93
N GLY A 50 -8.46 -2.42 -5.13
CA GLY A 50 -9.43 -2.66 -4.05
C GLY A 50 -8.76 -2.54 -2.67
N TYR A 51 -9.54 -2.30 -1.60
CA TYR A 51 -9.03 -2.21 -0.23
C TYR A 51 -9.92 -2.95 0.77
N GLN A 52 -9.33 -3.39 1.89
CA GLN A 52 -10.06 -3.88 3.07
C GLN A 52 -9.35 -3.42 4.35
N THR A 53 -10.11 -2.99 5.34
CA THR A 53 -9.61 -2.75 6.70
C THR A 53 -9.64 -4.07 7.47
N HIS A 54 -8.54 -4.44 8.11
CA HIS A 54 -8.51 -5.61 8.99
C HIS A 54 -8.35 -5.13 10.43
N ARG A 55 -9.34 -5.48 11.26
CA ARG A 55 -9.70 -4.81 12.52
C ARG A 55 -8.53 -4.49 13.46
N ASP A 56 -7.56 -5.40 13.60
CA ASP A 56 -6.50 -5.27 14.62
C ASP A 56 -5.12 -4.86 14.06
N LYS A 57 -5.02 -4.50 12.78
CA LYS A 57 -3.74 -4.13 12.14
C LYS A 57 -3.81 -2.74 11.52
N ALA A 58 -2.67 -2.04 11.54
CA ALA A 58 -2.53 -0.80 10.78
C ALA A 58 -2.90 -1.04 9.32
N ASN A 59 -3.60 -0.08 8.71
CA ASN A 59 -4.05 -0.16 7.32
C ASN A 59 -2.89 -0.55 6.39
N PHE A 60 -3.10 -1.56 5.53
CA PHE A 60 -2.11 -2.06 4.58
C PHE A 60 -2.68 -2.06 3.16
N PHE A 61 -1.80 -2.05 2.17
CA PHE A 61 -2.17 -2.20 0.77
C PHE A 61 -2.34 -3.69 0.45
N ARG A 62 -3.42 -4.02 -0.27
CA ARG A 62 -3.65 -5.34 -0.86
C ARG A 62 -3.75 -5.16 -2.37
N MET A 63 -2.71 -5.59 -3.07
CA MET A 63 -2.68 -5.61 -4.53
C MET A 63 -3.06 -7.01 -5.02
N VAL A 64 -3.97 -7.09 -6.00
CA VAL A 64 -4.42 -8.37 -6.56
C VAL A 64 -4.13 -8.39 -8.05
N VAL A 65 -3.25 -9.28 -8.49
CA VAL A 65 -2.85 -9.42 -9.89
C VAL A 65 -3.65 -10.54 -10.54
N ILE A 66 -4.78 -10.19 -11.17
CA ILE A 66 -5.70 -11.19 -11.76
C ILE A 66 -5.59 -11.31 -13.28
N SER A 67 -5.09 -10.28 -13.96
CA SER A 67 -5.04 -10.25 -15.42
C SER A 67 -3.67 -10.70 -15.92
N PRO A 68 -3.61 -11.61 -16.90
CA PRO A 68 -2.35 -12.01 -17.54
C PRO A 68 -1.76 -10.88 -18.41
N GLN A 69 -2.50 -9.79 -18.64
CA GLN A 69 -2.03 -8.61 -19.37
C GLN A 69 -1.25 -7.64 -18.48
N VAL A 70 -1.20 -7.86 -17.16
CA VAL A 70 -0.42 -7.03 -16.26
C VAL A 70 1.06 -7.23 -16.58
N SER A 71 1.69 -6.13 -17.00
CA SER A 71 3.11 -6.07 -17.28
C SER A 71 3.90 -5.73 -16.01
N ARG A 72 5.23 -5.84 -16.08
CA ARG A 72 6.09 -5.41 -14.99
C ARG A 72 6.02 -3.88 -14.83
N GLU A 73 5.91 -3.17 -15.94
CA GLU A 73 5.83 -1.72 -16.01
C GLU A 73 4.58 -1.20 -15.29
N ASP A 74 3.46 -1.92 -15.37
CA ASP A 74 2.24 -1.60 -14.61
C ASP A 74 2.48 -1.69 -13.09
N MET A 75 3.26 -2.69 -12.66
CA MET A 75 3.59 -2.91 -11.25
C MET A 75 4.58 -1.87 -10.73
N ASP A 76 5.59 -1.52 -11.55
CA ASP A 76 6.55 -0.46 -11.23
C ASP A 76 5.83 0.90 -11.15
N PHE A 77 4.93 1.20 -12.10
CA PHE A 77 4.10 2.41 -12.07
C PHE A 77 3.27 2.51 -10.78
N VAL A 78 2.67 1.40 -10.35
CA VAL A 78 1.92 1.33 -9.09
C VAL A 78 2.78 1.73 -7.89
N LEU A 79 3.98 1.17 -7.79
CA LEU A 79 4.89 1.47 -6.67
C LEU A 79 5.35 2.93 -6.72
N ASP A 80 5.61 3.47 -7.91
CA ASP A 80 5.98 4.86 -8.11
C ASP A 80 4.86 5.82 -7.71
N GLN A 81 3.60 5.50 -7.99
CA GLN A 81 2.47 6.31 -7.55
C GLN A 81 2.32 6.31 -6.03
N ILE A 82 2.44 5.13 -5.40
CA ILE A 82 2.41 4.99 -3.94
C ILE A 82 3.55 5.81 -3.32
N HIS A 83 4.77 5.71 -3.87
CA HIS A 83 5.91 6.46 -3.39
C HIS A 83 5.73 7.97 -3.57
N SER A 84 5.35 8.41 -4.77
CA SER A 84 5.15 9.82 -5.09
C SER A 84 4.11 10.50 -4.21
N LEU A 85 3.00 9.80 -3.90
CA LEU A 85 1.93 10.32 -3.05
C LEU A 85 2.24 10.22 -1.55
N GLY A 86 3.09 9.27 -1.15
CA GLY A 86 3.35 9.01 0.26
C GLY A 86 4.70 9.46 0.79
N LYS A 87 5.66 9.83 -0.07
CA LYS A 87 7.02 10.20 0.35
C LYS A 87 7.08 11.39 1.31
N ASP A 88 6.11 12.30 1.21
CA ASP A 88 6.02 13.53 2.01
C ASP A 88 5.09 13.38 3.23
N LEU A 89 4.61 12.15 3.49
CA LEU A 89 3.82 11.77 4.67
C LEU A 89 4.68 11.09 5.75
#